data_AF-A0AB39P090-F1
#
_entry.id   AF-A0AB39P090-F1
#
_cell.length_a   1.000
_cell.length_b   1.000
_cell.length_c   1.000
_cell.angle_alpha   90.00
_cell.angle_beta   90.00
_cell.angle_gamma   90.00
#
_symmetry.space_group_name_H-M   'P 1'
#
loop_
_entity.id
_entity.type
_entity.pdbx_description
1 polymer ?
#
loop_
_entity_poly.entity_id
_entity_poly.type
_entity_poly.pdbx_seq_one_letter_code
_entity_poly.pdbx_strand_id
1 'polypeptide(L)'
;MATFAHATPQRCADLGRALTAAGLAWSDNGRQDAPQYLTYTVTDPHGRTWRISPATNFQISPSSPGQIWAATCGALMTTTPVLSARAVAQRIKDVPA
;
A
#
# COMPACT_ATOMS: atom_id res chain seq x y z
N MET A 1 -17.58 -12.65 4.20
CA MET A 1 -16.57 -12.23 5.20
C MET A 1 -15.36 -11.70 4.45
N ALA A 2 -14.80 -10.57 4.87
CA ALA A 2 -13.60 -10.03 4.25
C ALA A 2 -12.40 -10.89 4.62
N THR A 3 -11.59 -11.29 3.63
CA THR A 3 -10.36 -12.06 3.85
C THR A 3 -9.16 -11.35 3.24
N PHE A 4 -7.98 -11.72 3.72
CA PHE A 4 -6.70 -11.11 3.36
C PHE A 4 -5.61 -12.14 3.01
N ALA A 5 -6.00 -13.37 2.66
CA ALA A 5 -5.06 -14.45 2.35
C ALA A 5 -4.12 -14.12 1.18
N HIS A 6 -4.49 -13.15 0.33
CA HIS A 6 -3.67 -12.63 -0.75
C HIS A 6 -2.51 -11.76 -0.28
N ALA A 7 -2.56 -11.17 0.92
CA ALA A 7 -1.49 -10.35 1.48
C ALA A 7 -0.41 -11.23 2.13
N THR A 8 0.22 -12.07 1.31
CA THR A 8 1.27 -13.00 1.74
C THR A 8 2.55 -12.24 2.10
N PRO A 9 3.46 -12.85 2.91
CA PRO A 9 4.77 -12.25 3.21
C PRO A 9 5.56 -11.83 1.97
N GLN A 10 5.46 -12.59 0.88
CA GLN A 10 6.08 -12.25 -0.39
C GLN A 10 5.54 -10.93 -0.96
N ARG A 11 4.21 -10.72 -0.92
CA ARG A 11 3.62 -9.47 -1.42
C ARG A 11 3.91 -8.28 -0.52
N CYS A 12 4.01 -8.50 0.79
CA CYS A 12 4.50 -7.51 1.75
C CYS A 12 5.93 -7.08 1.41
N ALA A 13 6.82 -8.05 1.16
CA ALA A 13 8.20 -7.78 0.73
C ALA A 13 8.25 -7.07 -0.64
N ASP A 14 7.36 -7.41 -1.58
CA ASP A 14 7.24 -6.69 -2.86
C ASP A 14 6.85 -5.23 -2.69
N LEU A 15 5.93 -4.92 -1.76
CA LEU A 15 5.58 -3.55 -1.42
C LEU A 15 6.78 -2.80 -0.83
N GLY A 16 7.45 -3.37 0.17
CA GLY A 16 8.62 -2.75 0.77
C GLY A 16 9.74 -2.47 -0.23
N ARG A 17 10.00 -3.42 -1.15
CA ARG A 17 10.95 -3.24 -2.26
C ARG A 17 10.52 -2.12 -3.21
N ALA A 18 9.24 -2.05 -3.57
CA ALA A 18 8.73 -1.01 -4.45
C ALA A 18 8.82 0.40 -3.83
N LEU A 19 8.52 0.53 -2.54
CA LEU A 19 8.65 1.80 -1.79
C LEU A 19 10.11 2.24 -1.69
N THR A 20 11.01 1.30 -1.38
CA THR A 20 12.46 1.55 -1.34
C THR A 20 12.99 1.96 -2.71
N ALA A 21 12.59 1.27 -3.78
CA ALA A 21 13.00 1.61 -5.14
C ALA A 21 12.44 2.95 -5.62
N ALA A 22 11.31 3.39 -5.08
CA ALA A 22 10.76 4.72 -5.32
C ALA A 22 11.48 5.84 -4.54
N GLY A 23 12.39 5.48 -3.62
CA GLY A 23 13.10 6.43 -2.75
C GLY A 23 12.23 7.02 -1.64
N LEU A 24 11.12 6.35 -1.30
CA LEU A 24 10.20 6.80 -0.25
C LEU A 24 10.69 6.32 1.12
N ALA A 25 10.58 7.17 2.13
CA ALA A 25 10.76 6.74 3.51
C ALA A 25 9.51 5.98 3.96
N TRP A 26 9.67 4.77 4.47
CA TRP A 26 8.53 3.95 4.89
C TRP A 26 8.86 3.07 6.10
N SER A 27 7.81 2.66 6.80
CA SER A 27 7.86 1.71 7.91
C SER A 27 6.54 0.93 7.96
N ASP A 28 6.59 -0.33 8.40
CA ASP A 28 5.40 -1.14 8.66
C ASP A 28 5.15 -1.31 10.16
N ASN A 29 3.94 -1.66 10.53
CA ASN A 29 3.55 -1.83 11.93
C ASN A 29 3.90 -3.22 12.52
N GLY A 30 4.71 -4.02 11.82
CA GLY A 30 5.15 -5.35 12.26
C GLY A 30 4.07 -6.42 12.23
N ARG A 31 2.88 -6.14 11.70
CA ARG A 31 1.73 -7.07 11.71
C ARG A 31 1.60 -7.88 10.42
N GLN A 32 2.73 -8.33 9.87
CA GLN A 32 2.76 -9.11 8.63
C GLN A 32 2.03 -10.46 8.78
N ASP A 33 1.99 -11.02 10.00
CA ASP A 33 1.23 -12.23 10.34
C ASP A 33 -0.27 -11.99 10.56
N ALA A 34 -0.70 -10.73 10.64
CA ALA A 34 -2.10 -10.36 10.83
C ALA A 34 -2.55 -9.31 9.79
N PRO A 35 -2.77 -9.74 8.53
CA PRO A 35 -3.03 -8.84 7.41
C PRO A 35 -4.20 -7.88 7.59
N GLN A 36 -5.22 -8.24 8.38
CA GLN A 36 -6.35 -7.34 8.67
C GLN A 36 -5.95 -6.07 9.46
N TYR A 37 -4.78 -6.09 10.11
CA TYR A 37 -4.23 -4.97 10.86
C TYR A 37 -2.95 -4.44 10.22
N LEU A 38 -2.50 -5.02 9.10
CA LEU A 38 -1.28 -4.63 8.44
C LEU A 38 -1.41 -3.21 7.90
N THR A 39 -0.47 -2.35 8.26
CA THR A 39 -0.43 -0.97 7.78
C THR A 39 1.01 -0.54 7.59
N TYR A 40 1.27 0.08 6.44
CA TYR A 40 2.53 0.74 6.13
C TYR A 40 2.34 2.24 6.23
N THR A 41 3.27 2.92 6.90
CA THR A 41 3.37 4.37 6.94
C THR A 41 4.45 4.79 5.95
N VAL A 42 4.13 5.70 5.05
CA VAL A 42 5.04 6.19 4.01
C VAL A 42 5.05 7.71 4.05
N THR A 43 6.22 8.31 3.96
CA THR A 43 6.37 9.76 3.82
C THR A 43 6.65 10.08 2.35
N ASP A 44 5.80 10.92 1.77
CA ASP A 44 5.97 11.38 0.38
C ASP A 44 7.05 12.48 0.27
N PRO A 45 7.48 12.85 -0.95
CA PRO A 45 8.52 13.87 -1.15
C PRO A 45 8.18 15.27 -0.61
N HIS A 46 6.90 15.53 -0.31
CA HIS A 46 6.42 16.79 0.24
C HIS A 46 6.23 16.72 1.77
N GLY A 47 6.68 15.63 2.39
CA GLY A 47 6.62 15.43 3.85
C GLY A 47 5.25 14.97 4.36
N ARG A 48 4.32 14.59 3.49
CA ARG A 48 2.99 14.12 3.93
C ARG A 48 3.02 12.63 4.20
N THR A 49 2.22 12.23 5.19
CA THR A 49 2.09 10.83 5.60
C THR A 49 0.98 10.13 4.83
N TRP A 50 1.33 8.98 4.26
CA TRP A 50 0.45 8.02 3.61
C TRP A 50 0.35 6.76 4.44
N ARG A 51 -0.85 6.19 4.51
CA ARG A 51 -1.11 4.87 5.09
C ARG A 51 -1.50 3.91 3.99
N ILE A 52 -0.75 2.80 3.85
CA ILE A 52 -1.05 1.74 2.90
C ILE A 52 -1.57 0.52 3.67
N SER A 53 -2.68 -0.04 3.21
CA SER A 53 -3.25 -1.27 3.76
C SER A 53 -3.61 -2.25 2.64
N PRO A 54 -3.62 -3.57 2.93
CA PRO A 54 -4.13 -4.53 1.97
C PRO A 54 -5.64 -4.32 1.78
N ALA A 55 -6.09 -4.36 0.53
CA ALA A 55 -7.51 -4.36 0.18
C ALA A 55 -8.16 -5.69 0.61
N THR A 56 -9.46 -5.66 0.86
CA THR A 56 -10.23 -6.89 1.11
C THR A 56 -10.38 -7.70 -0.18
N ASN A 57 -10.61 -9.01 -0.07
CA ASN A 57 -10.85 -9.90 -1.21
C ASN A 57 -11.94 -9.40 -2.18
N PHE A 58 -12.97 -8.70 -1.69
CA PHE A 58 -14.05 -8.15 -2.52
C PHE A 58 -13.64 -6.94 -3.37
N GLN A 59 -12.54 -6.29 -3.02
CA GLN A 59 -12.03 -5.11 -3.72
C GLN A 59 -10.99 -5.46 -4.79
N ILE A 60 -10.58 -6.73 -4.88
CA ILE A 60 -9.54 -7.19 -5.80
C ILE A 60 -10.19 -7.66 -7.09
N SER A 61 -9.76 -7.10 -8.21
CA SER A 61 -10.22 -7.55 -9.52
C SER A 61 -9.61 -8.92 -9.88
N PRO A 62 -10.42 -9.90 -10.35
CA PRO A 62 -9.92 -11.20 -10.81
C PRO A 62 -8.90 -11.08 -11.94
N SER A 63 -9.05 -10.05 -12.80
CA SER A 63 -8.16 -9.79 -13.94
C SER A 63 -6.79 -9.25 -13.52
N SER A 64 -6.64 -8.79 -12.26
CA SER A 64 -5.43 -8.17 -11.74
C SER A 64 -5.14 -8.61 -10.31
N PRO A 65 -4.81 -9.89 -10.06
CA PRO A 65 -4.71 -10.44 -8.71
C PRO A 65 -3.55 -9.87 -7.88
N GLY A 66 -2.61 -9.16 -8.51
CA GLY A 66 -1.50 -8.45 -7.85
C GLY A 66 -1.82 -7.03 -7.40
N GLN A 67 -2.99 -6.49 -7.77
CA GLN A 67 -3.46 -5.19 -7.29
C GLN A 67 -4.19 -5.41 -5.97
N ILE A 68 -3.51 -5.16 -4.86
CA ILE A 68 -4.05 -5.42 -3.52
C ILE A 68 -3.79 -4.29 -2.53
N TRP A 69 -3.19 -3.19 -2.95
CA TRP A 69 -2.77 -2.14 -2.04
C TRP A 69 -3.59 -0.89 -2.27
N ALA A 70 -4.16 -0.34 -1.20
CA ALA A 70 -4.78 0.97 -1.21
C ALA A 70 -3.98 1.90 -0.30
N ALA A 71 -3.79 3.15 -0.72
CA ALA A 71 -3.10 4.16 0.07
C ALA A 71 -4.04 5.33 0.36
N THR A 72 -4.01 5.81 1.59
CA THR A 72 -4.79 6.97 2.05
C THR A 72 -3.85 8.04 2.57
N CYS A 73 -4.07 9.29 2.16
CA CYS A 73 -3.37 10.46 2.69
C CYS A 73 -4.37 11.38 3.37
N GLY A 74 -4.21 11.58 4.69
CA GLY A 74 -5.10 12.46 5.45
C GLY A 74 -4.96 13.92 5.06
N ALA A 75 -3.74 14.38 4.77
CA ALA A 75 -3.46 15.77 4.37
C ALA A 75 -4.15 16.16 3.06
N LEU A 76 -4.33 15.19 2.15
CA LEU A 76 -4.97 15.40 0.85
C LEU A 76 -6.43 14.93 0.81
N MET A 77 -6.95 14.39 1.92
CA MET A 77 -8.26 13.75 1.99
C MET A 77 -8.50 12.76 0.83
N THR A 78 -7.46 12.03 0.41
CA THR A 78 -7.49 11.18 -0.78
C THR A 78 -7.21 9.73 -0.44
N THR A 79 -7.85 8.82 -1.17
CA THR A 79 -7.58 7.39 -1.15
C THR A 79 -7.42 6.89 -2.57
N THR A 80 -6.35 6.15 -2.82
CA THR A 80 -6.09 5.57 -4.15
C THR A 80 -7.05 4.40 -4.41
N PRO A 81 -7.32 4.08 -5.68
CA PRO A 81 -7.87 2.76 -6.01
C PRO A 81 -6.92 1.65 -5.52
N VAL A 82 -7.39 0.40 -5.60
CA VAL A 82 -6.54 -0.76 -5.33
C VAL A 82 -5.53 -0.91 -6.46
N LEU A 83 -4.25 -0.86 -6.09
CA LEU A 83 -3.11 -0.82 -7.00
C LEU A 83 -2.11 -1.95 -6.70
N SER A 84 -1.22 -2.19 -7.66
CA SER A 84 -0.06 -3.05 -7.43
C SER A 84 0.97 -2.34 -6.56
N ALA A 85 1.88 -3.09 -5.93
CA ALA A 85 2.95 -2.55 -5.09
C ALA A 85 3.75 -1.43 -5.77
N ARG A 86 4.10 -1.63 -7.04
CA ARG A 86 4.82 -0.64 -7.83
C ARG A 86 3.96 0.58 -8.14
N ALA A 87 2.70 0.39 -8.53
CA ALA A 87 1.82 1.49 -8.88
C ALA A 87 1.46 2.37 -7.69
N VAL A 88 1.25 1.79 -6.49
CA VAL A 88 1.00 2.60 -5.28
C VAL A 88 2.24 3.41 -4.88
N ALA A 89 3.44 2.82 -4.95
CA ALA A 89 4.68 3.52 -4.67
C ALA A 89 4.92 4.70 -5.65
N GLN A 90 4.70 4.49 -6.95
CA GLN A 90 4.77 5.58 -7.93
C GLN A 90 3.72 6.66 -7.66
N ARG A 91 2.48 6.27 -7.36
CA ARG A 91 1.40 7.24 -7.07
C ARG A 91 1.72 8.14 -5.88
N ILE A 92 2.35 7.60 -4.83
CA ILE A 92 2.79 8.38 -3.67
C ILE A 92 3.98 9.27 -4.02
N LYS A 93 4.92 8.77 -4.84
CA LYS A 93 6.08 9.55 -5.29
C LYS A 93 5.67 10.75 -6.17
N ASP A 94 4.76 10.54 -7.10
CA ASP A 94 4.35 11.53 -8.11
C ASP A 94 3.15 12.37 -7.66
N VAL A 95 2.83 12.36 -6.37
CA VAL A 95 1.74 13.19 -5.86
C VAL A 95 2.11 14.68 -6.03
N PRO A 96 1.21 15.50 -6.61
CA PRO A 96 1.46 16.93 -6.75
C PRO A 96 1.54 17.62 -5.38
N ALA A 97 2.31 18.70 -5.30
CA ALA A 97 2.46 19.51 -4.10
C ALA A 97 1.10 20.03 -3.61
#